data_AF-I2G7Q9-F1
#
_entry.id   AF-I2G7Q9-F1
#
_cell.length_a   1.000
_cell.length_b   1.000
_cell.length_c   1.000
_cell.angle_alpha   90.00
_cell.angle_beta   90.00
_cell.angle_gamma   90.00
#
_symmetry.space_group_name_H-M   'P 1'
#
loop_
_entity.id
_entity.type
_entity.pdbx_description
1 polymer ?
#
loop_
_entity_poly.entity_id
_entity_poly.type
_entity_poly.pdbx_seq_one_letter_code
_entity_poly.pdbx_strand_id
1 'polypeptide(L)'
;LSWALHFHYIDVDCLAEIAIELFQAFVIRDLIRKHHASNIGVAKSQIRKKKTIVWEILQEILDDHPVLLNRAPTLHRLGIQAFLPVLVEGRAICLHPLVCKGFNADFDGDQMAVHVPLSLEAQAEARLLMFSHMNLLSPTIGDPISAPTQ
;
A
#
# COMPACT_ATOMS: atom_id res chain seq x y z
N LEU A 1 -13.79 13.90 5.60
CA LEU A 1 -14.24 14.55 4.34
C LEU A 1 -13.33 14.24 3.14
N SER A 2 -12.10 13.73 3.31
CA SER A 2 -11.22 13.36 2.17
C SER A 2 -11.66 12.11 1.39
N TRP A 3 -12.34 11.17 2.07
CA TRP A 3 -12.79 9.89 1.52
C TRP A 3 -13.73 9.96 0.30
N ALA A 4 -14.40 11.09 0.08
CA ALA A 4 -15.49 11.18 -0.89
C ALA A 4 -15.07 11.72 -2.27
N LEU A 5 -13.85 12.24 -2.45
CA LEU A 5 -13.52 13.07 -3.62
C LEU A 5 -12.51 12.49 -4.60
N HIS A 6 -11.89 11.35 -4.32
CA HIS A 6 -10.91 10.75 -5.25
C HIS A 6 -11.28 9.32 -5.63
N PHE A 7 -12.34 9.19 -6.43
CA PHE A 7 -12.66 7.95 -7.17
C PHE A 7 -11.49 7.42 -8.03
N HIS A 8 -10.47 8.24 -8.28
CA HIS A 8 -9.29 7.92 -9.07
C HIS A 8 -8.22 7.11 -8.34
N TYR A 9 -8.31 7.01 -7.02
CA TYR A 9 -7.32 6.33 -6.22
C TYR A 9 -8.04 5.42 -5.23
N ILE A 10 -8.26 4.18 -5.67
CA ILE A 10 -8.52 3.09 -4.75
C ILE A 10 -7.19 2.89 -4.01
N ASP A 11 -7.00 3.63 -2.93
CA ASP A 11 -5.81 3.58 -2.10
C ASP A 11 -6.02 2.67 -0.90
N VAL A 12 -4.91 2.31 -0.28
CA VAL A 12 -4.89 1.56 0.96
C VAL A 12 -4.24 2.41 2.01
N ASP A 13 -4.98 2.67 3.07
CA ASP A 13 -4.42 3.37 4.20
C ASP A 13 -3.51 2.41 4.97
N CYS A 14 -2.23 2.77 5.07
CA CYS A 14 -1.23 2.00 5.78
C CYS A 14 -0.78 2.72 7.04
N LEU A 15 -0.47 1.93 8.07
CA LEU A 15 0.00 2.46 9.34
C LEU A 15 1.41 3.02 9.18
N ALA A 16 1.65 4.19 9.75
CA ALA A 16 2.95 4.85 9.73
C ALA A 16 4.10 3.94 10.25
N GLU A 17 3.86 3.14 11.29
CA GLU A 17 4.85 2.21 11.84
C GLU A 17 5.11 1.02 10.91
N ILE A 18 4.05 0.45 10.32
CA ILE A 18 4.18 -0.66 9.36
C ILE A 18 4.88 -0.17 8.09
N ALA A 19 4.53 1.03 7.61
CA ALA A 19 5.18 1.64 6.46
C ALA A 19 6.68 1.86 6.70
N ILE A 20 7.08 2.36 7.88
CA ILE A 20 8.51 2.46 8.22
C ILE A 20 9.19 1.10 8.17
N GLU A 21 8.60 0.05 8.75
CA GLU A 21 9.22 -1.28 8.77
C GLU A 21 9.33 -1.88 7.36
N LEU A 22 8.26 -1.79 6.57
CA LEU A 22 8.21 -2.28 5.19
C LEU A 22 9.17 -1.53 4.25
N PHE A 23 9.28 -0.22 4.41
CA PHE A 23 10.07 0.65 3.54
C PHE A 23 11.43 1.06 4.12
N GLN A 24 11.85 0.47 5.25
CA GLN A 24 13.04 0.89 5.99
C GLN A 24 14.30 0.97 5.11
N ALA A 25 14.48 0.02 4.19
CA ALA A 25 15.62 0.02 3.27
C ALA A 25 15.61 1.24 2.33
N PHE A 26 14.43 1.62 1.81
CA PHE A 26 14.24 2.77 0.93
C PHE A 26 14.44 4.08 1.70
N VAL A 27 13.89 4.17 2.91
CA VAL A 27 14.06 5.35 3.80
C VAL A 27 15.54 5.55 4.14
N ILE A 28 16.27 4.50 4.49
CA ILE A 28 17.72 4.58 4.78
C ILE A 28 18.49 5.06 3.55
N ARG A 29 18.19 4.49 2.38
CA ARG A 29 18.82 4.86 1.11
C ARG A 29 18.62 6.36 0.84
N ASP A 30 17.40 6.86 0.97
CA ASP A 30 17.07 8.24 0.61
C ASP A 30 17.56 9.25 1.66
N LEU A 31 17.56 8.90 2.95
CA LEU A 31 18.22 9.69 4.00
C LEU A 31 19.70 9.92 3.70
N ILE A 32 20.40 8.92 3.18
CA ILE A 32 21.82 9.03 2.83
C ILE A 32 22.00 9.80 1.52
N ARG A 33 21.22 9.47 0.48
CA ARG A 33 21.33 10.12 -0.85
C ARG A 33 20.99 11.62 -0.79
N LYS A 34 20.06 12.02 0.07
CA LYS A 34 19.67 13.43 0.29
C LYS A 34 20.51 14.13 1.37
N HIS A 35 21.58 13.50 1.86
CA HIS A 35 22.50 14.05 2.87
C HIS A 35 21.88 14.37 4.24
N HIS A 36 20.71 13.80 4.57
CA HIS A 36 20.12 13.88 5.92
C HIS A 36 20.80 12.93 6.92
N ALA A 37 21.49 11.89 6.45
CA ALA A 37 22.31 10.98 7.24
C ALA A 37 23.67 10.73 6.56
N SER A 38 24.75 10.70 7.35
CA SER A 38 26.11 10.47 6.83
C SER A 38 26.43 9.00 6.57
N ASN A 39 25.71 8.07 7.20
CA ASN A 39 25.86 6.63 7.03
C ASN A 39 24.61 5.87 7.51
N ILE A 40 24.60 4.55 7.30
CA ILE A 40 23.49 3.66 7.67
C ILE A 40 23.20 3.69 9.17
N GLY A 41 24.24 3.76 10.01
CA GLY A 41 24.07 3.82 11.47
C GLY A 41 23.33 5.08 11.92
N VAL A 42 23.69 6.23 11.35
CA VAL A 42 22.99 7.50 11.59
C VAL A 42 21.56 7.43 11.07
N ALA A 43 21.32 6.91 9.87
CA ALA A 43 19.98 6.76 9.31
C ALA A 43 19.06 5.91 10.20
N LYS A 44 19.52 4.72 10.61
CA LYS A 44 18.78 3.85 11.56
C LYS A 44 18.51 4.53 12.90
N SER A 45 19.44 5.35 13.39
CA SER A 45 19.25 6.14 14.61
C SER A 45 18.16 7.22 14.44
N GLN A 46 18.09 7.87 13.27
CA GLN A 46 17.04 8.85 12.98
C GLN A 46 15.65 8.22 12.88
N ILE A 47 15.54 7.05 12.25
CA ILE A 47 14.31 6.26 12.17
C ILE A 47 13.82 5.89 13.58
N ARG A 48 14.69 5.30 14.41
CA ARG A 48 14.35 4.96 15.81
C ARG A 48 13.94 6.17 16.65
N LYS A 49 14.53 7.34 16.41
CA LYS A 49 14.18 8.60 17.08
C LYS A 49 12.92 9.27 16.49
N LYS A 50 12.28 8.67 15.47
CA LYS A 50 11.10 9.19 14.78
C LYS A 50 11.25 10.66 14.36
N LYS A 51 12.42 11.04 13.84
CA LYS A 51 12.68 12.42 13.38
C LYS A 51 11.70 12.81 12.27
N THR A 52 11.27 14.07 12.21
CA THR A 52 10.32 14.59 11.21
C THR A 52 10.73 14.26 9.78
N ILE A 53 12.01 14.40 9.45
CA ILE A 53 12.56 14.10 8.11
C ILE A 53 12.32 12.66 7.63
N VAL A 54 12.18 11.71 8.56
CA VAL A 54 11.88 10.31 8.23
C VAL A 54 10.48 10.19 7.63
N TRP A 55 9.52 10.95 8.16
CA TRP A 55 8.15 10.97 7.66
C TRP A 55 8.05 11.66 6.31
N GLU A 56 8.78 12.76 6.12
CA GLU A 56 8.86 13.45 4.83
C GLU A 56 9.39 12.52 3.73
N ILE A 57 10.50 11.82 3.99
CA ILE A 57 11.08 10.86 3.04
C ILE A 57 10.17 9.65 2.83
N LEU A 58 9.53 9.16 3.89
CA LEU A 58 8.59 8.05 3.77
C LEU A 58 7.41 8.45 2.87
N GLN A 59 6.85 9.63 3.04
CA GLN A 59 5.74 10.13 2.22
C GLN A 59 6.12 10.17 0.73
N GLU A 60 7.29 10.74 0.41
CA GLU A 60 7.80 10.79 -0.96
C GLU A 60 7.99 9.40 -1.58
N ILE A 61 8.39 8.40 -0.79
CA ILE A 61 8.51 7.01 -1.26
C ILE A 61 7.12 6.43 -1.53
N LEU A 62 6.17 6.61 -0.62
CA LEU A 62 4.83 6.03 -0.71
C LEU A 62 4.02 6.61 -1.88
N ASP A 63 4.21 7.90 -2.20
CA ASP A 63 3.54 8.57 -3.32
C ASP A 63 3.82 7.90 -4.68
N ASP A 64 4.94 7.18 -4.82
CA ASP A 64 5.34 6.52 -6.07
C ASP A 64 5.76 5.05 -5.90
N HIS A 65 5.40 4.39 -4.80
CA HIS A 65 5.75 2.98 -4.59
C HIS A 65 4.51 2.14 -4.26
N PRO A 66 4.01 1.33 -5.21
CA PRO A 66 2.80 0.55 -4.99
C PRO A 66 3.04 -0.59 -3.99
N VAL A 67 2.00 -0.96 -3.24
CA VAL A 67 1.99 -2.14 -2.37
C VAL A 67 0.96 -3.15 -2.85
N LEU A 68 1.20 -4.42 -2.61
CA LEU A 68 0.24 -5.49 -2.86
C LEU A 68 -0.45 -5.87 -1.56
N LEU A 69 -1.78 -5.85 -1.55
CA LEU A 69 -2.57 -6.45 -0.49
C LEU A 69 -3.01 -7.86 -0.89
N ASN A 70 -3.01 -8.77 0.08
CA ASN A 70 -3.49 -10.14 -0.08
C ASN A 70 -4.34 -10.54 1.12
N ARG A 71 -5.52 -11.12 0.87
CA ARG A 71 -6.34 -11.78 1.90
C ARG A 71 -6.33 -13.29 1.68
N ALA A 72 -6.00 -14.05 2.72
CA ALA A 72 -6.05 -15.50 2.68
C ALA A 72 -7.46 -16.01 3.06
N PRO A 73 -7.95 -17.10 2.44
CA PRO A 73 -7.35 -17.84 1.34
C PRO A 73 -7.51 -17.12 -0.01
N THR A 74 -6.48 -17.17 -0.87
CA THR A 74 -6.53 -16.57 -2.20
C THR A 74 -7.26 -17.48 -3.19
N LEU A 75 -8.53 -17.21 -3.45
CA LEU A 75 -9.39 -18.06 -4.32
C LEU A 75 -9.24 -17.75 -5.82
N HIS A 76 -8.86 -16.52 -6.16
CA HIS A 76 -8.70 -16.06 -7.53
C HIS A 76 -7.75 -14.86 -7.59
N ARG A 77 -7.37 -14.43 -8.80
CA ARG A 77 -6.37 -13.37 -9.00
C ARG A 77 -6.68 -12.08 -8.24
N LEU A 78 -7.96 -11.71 -8.10
CA LEU A 78 -8.38 -10.48 -7.40
C LEU A 78 -8.24 -10.54 -5.87
N GLY A 79 -7.88 -11.71 -5.31
CA GLY A 79 -7.50 -11.83 -3.90
C GLY A 79 -6.11 -11.26 -3.60
N ILE A 80 -5.38 -10.83 -4.63
CA ILE A 80 -4.18 -9.99 -4.53
C ILE A 80 -4.33 -8.81 -5.48
N GLN A 81 -4.22 -7.58 -4.97
CA GLN A 81 -4.29 -6.37 -5.80
C GLN A 81 -3.25 -5.34 -5.35
N ALA A 82 -2.86 -4.47 -6.27
CA ALA A 82 -1.97 -3.36 -6.02
C ALA A 82 -2.72 -2.06 -5.73
N PHE A 83 -2.15 -1.26 -4.82
CA PHE A 83 -2.67 0.02 -4.36
C PHE A 83 -1.52 0.99 -4.16
N LEU A 84 -1.80 2.31 -4.20
CA LEU A 84 -0.89 3.27 -3.61
C LEU A 84 -1.19 3.38 -2.10
N PRO A 85 -0.15 3.26 -1.25
CA PRO A 85 -0.32 3.38 0.18
C PRO A 85 -0.47 4.84 0.61
N VAL A 86 -1.45 5.13 1.47
CA VAL A 86 -1.65 6.45 2.09
C VAL A 86 -1.39 6.33 3.60
N LEU A 87 -0.56 7.22 4.16
CA LEU A 87 -0.34 7.21 5.61
C LEU A 87 -1.59 7.71 6.35
N VAL A 88 -2.02 6.92 7.34
CA VAL A 88 -3.09 7.33 8.28
C VAL A 88 -2.71 7.12 9.74
N GLU A 89 -3.43 7.84 10.60
CA GLU A 89 -3.44 7.56 12.04
C GLU A 89 -4.30 6.33 12.33
N GLY A 90 -3.78 5.37 13.10
CA GLY A 90 -4.53 4.19 13.51
C GLY A 90 -3.68 2.92 13.57
N ARG A 91 -4.37 1.79 13.79
CA ARG A 91 -3.77 0.45 13.83
C ARG A 91 -4.36 -0.55 12.84
N ALA A 92 -5.22 -0.10 11.94
CA ALA A 92 -5.89 -0.94 10.96
C ALA A 92 -5.52 -0.46 9.55
N ILE A 93 -5.44 -1.41 8.62
CA ILE A 93 -5.38 -1.11 7.19
C ILE A 93 -6.80 -0.74 6.77
N CYS A 94 -7.00 0.43 6.17
CA CYS A 94 -8.30 0.76 5.59
C CYS A 94 -8.33 0.30 4.14
N LEU A 95 -9.34 -0.50 3.82
CA LEU A 95 -9.57 -1.03 2.48
C LEU A 95 -10.75 -0.29 1.84
N HIS A 96 -10.61 0.07 0.56
CA HIS A 96 -11.71 0.69 -0.17
C HIS A 96 -12.91 -0.28 -0.29
N PRO A 97 -14.16 0.16 -0.01
CA PRO A 97 -15.33 -0.74 -0.02
C PRO A 97 -15.53 -1.50 -1.34
N LEU A 98 -15.29 -0.85 -2.49
CA LEU A 98 -15.46 -1.47 -3.82
C LEU A 98 -14.51 -2.64 -4.13
N VAL A 99 -13.40 -2.80 -3.41
CA VAL A 99 -12.51 -3.96 -3.60
C VAL A 99 -12.79 -5.09 -2.61
N CYS A 100 -13.64 -4.87 -1.60
CA CYS A 100 -13.92 -5.87 -0.57
C CYS A 100 -14.45 -7.18 -1.16
N LYS A 101 -15.36 -7.09 -2.15
CA LYS A 101 -15.87 -8.25 -2.89
C LYS A 101 -14.77 -9.04 -3.60
N GLY A 102 -13.76 -8.34 -4.14
CA GLY A 102 -12.59 -8.97 -4.77
C GLY A 102 -11.70 -9.72 -3.77
N PHE A 103 -11.66 -9.31 -2.52
CA PHE A 103 -10.96 -10.03 -1.45
C PHE A 103 -11.86 -11.02 -0.71
N ASN A 104 -13.17 -11.02 -0.98
CA ASN A 104 -14.19 -11.66 -0.17
C ASN A 104 -14.15 -11.21 1.31
N ALA A 105 -13.70 -9.98 1.56
CA ALA A 105 -13.38 -9.47 2.90
C ALA A 105 -14.60 -8.95 3.66
N ASP A 106 -14.67 -9.26 4.94
CA ASP A 106 -15.59 -8.71 5.94
C ASP A 106 -14.81 -8.08 7.11
N PHE A 107 -15.33 -6.98 7.65
CA PHE A 107 -14.61 -6.20 8.69
C PHE A 107 -14.88 -6.70 10.11
N ASP A 108 -15.01 -8.01 10.31
CA ASP A 108 -15.29 -8.65 11.61
C ASP A 108 -14.02 -9.16 12.33
N GLY A 109 -12.86 -8.97 11.72
CA GLY A 109 -11.57 -9.43 12.24
C GLY A 109 -10.56 -9.87 11.18
N ASP A 110 -10.92 -9.76 9.90
CA ASP A 110 -10.05 -10.10 8.78
C ASP A 110 -8.65 -9.48 8.87
N GLN A 111 -7.65 -10.27 8.49
CA GLN A 111 -6.26 -9.84 8.36
C GLN A 111 -5.81 -9.92 6.90
N MET A 112 -5.03 -8.92 6.49
CA MET A 112 -4.44 -8.86 5.14
C MET A 112 -2.92 -8.78 5.24
N ALA A 113 -2.25 -9.50 4.35
CA ALA A 113 -0.81 -9.38 4.17
C ALA A 113 -0.51 -8.20 3.24
N VAL A 114 0.60 -7.52 3.51
CA VAL A 114 1.15 -6.44 2.67
C VAL A 114 2.48 -6.91 2.09
N HIS A 115 2.64 -6.78 0.78
CA HIS A 115 3.89 -7.08 0.09
C HIS A 115 4.41 -5.83 -0.63
N VAL A 116 5.72 -5.59 -0.55
CA VAL A 116 6.39 -4.46 -1.23
C VAL A 116 7.16 -4.99 -2.43
N PRO A 117 6.76 -4.68 -3.67
CA PRO A 117 7.52 -4.99 -4.88
C PRO A 117 8.86 -4.26 -4.86
N LEU A 118 9.98 -4.97 -4.98
CA LEU A 118 11.31 -4.35 -4.84
C LEU A 118 11.91 -3.90 -6.17
N SER A 119 11.87 -4.75 -7.21
CA SER A 119 12.48 -4.43 -8.51
C SER A 119 11.60 -3.47 -9.31
N LEU A 120 12.20 -2.79 -10.30
CA LEU A 120 11.45 -1.88 -11.18
C LEU A 120 10.42 -2.65 -12.01
N GLU A 121 10.76 -3.86 -12.44
CA GLU A 121 9.87 -4.75 -13.18
C GLU A 121 8.68 -5.16 -12.31
N ALA A 122 8.90 -5.54 -11.05
CA ALA A 122 7.82 -5.91 -10.14
C ALA A 122 6.90 -4.71 -9.82
N GLN A 123 7.46 -3.51 -9.69
CA GLN A 123 6.66 -2.28 -9.53
C GLN A 123 5.87 -1.94 -10.80
N ALA A 124 6.46 -2.14 -11.98
CA ALA A 124 5.78 -1.95 -13.26
C ALA A 124 4.63 -2.96 -13.44
N GLU A 125 4.86 -4.23 -13.15
CA GLU A 125 3.82 -5.27 -13.17
C GLU A 125 2.71 -4.97 -12.18
N ALA A 126 3.04 -4.54 -10.96
CA ALA A 126 2.05 -4.11 -9.99
C ALA A 126 1.15 -3.01 -10.58
N ARG A 127 1.76 -1.95 -11.15
CA ARG A 127 1.07 -0.81 -11.77
C ARG A 127 0.19 -1.18 -12.97
N LEU A 128 0.74 -1.97 -13.89
CA LEU A 128 0.09 -2.24 -15.17
C LEU A 128 -0.93 -3.38 -15.09
N LEU A 129 -0.67 -4.38 -14.25
CA LEU A 129 -1.44 -5.62 -14.23
C LEU A 129 -2.29 -5.78 -12.97
N MET A 130 -1.83 -5.27 -11.83
CA MET A 130 -2.41 -5.60 -10.53
C MET A 130 -3.15 -4.45 -9.87
N PHE A 131 -3.05 -3.21 -10.36
CA PHE A 131 -3.76 -2.08 -9.75
C PHE A 131 -5.27 -2.35 -9.73
N SER A 132 -5.87 -2.07 -8.58
CA SER A 132 -7.29 -2.32 -8.32
C SER A 132 -8.21 -1.65 -9.35
N HIS A 133 -7.94 -0.40 -9.74
CA HIS A 133 -8.74 0.32 -10.73
C HIS A 133 -8.62 -0.22 -12.17
N MET A 134 -7.62 -1.07 -12.46
CA MET A 134 -7.50 -1.79 -13.73
C MET A 134 -8.24 -3.15 -13.72
N ASN A 135 -8.72 -3.57 -12.54
CA ASN A 135 -9.23 -4.92 -12.30
C ASN A 135 -10.70 -4.92 -11.82
N LEU A 136 -11.56 -4.16 -12.51
CA LEU A 136 -12.96 -3.92 -12.11
C LEU A 136 -13.94 -5.05 -12.48
N LEU A 137 -13.53 -5.99 -13.33
CA LEU A 137 -14.36 -7.08 -13.85
C LEU A 137 -13.94 -8.44 -13.30
N SER A 138 -14.91 -9.30 -13.06
CA SER A 138 -14.70 -10.70 -12.70
C SER A 138 -13.96 -11.43 -13.82
N PRO A 139 -12.84 -12.14 -13.53
CA PRO A 139 -12.13 -12.90 -14.55
C PRO A 139 -12.94 -14.09 -15.10
N THR A 140 -13.92 -14.58 -14.34
CA THR A 140 -14.66 -15.81 -14.68
C THR A 140 -15.87 -15.53 -15.57
N ILE A 141 -16.61 -14.44 -15.30
CA ILE A 141 -17.92 -14.17 -15.92
C ILE A 141 -17.94 -12.82 -16.66
N GLY A 142 -16.98 -11.92 -16.38
CA GLY A 142 -16.93 -10.59 -16.99
C GLY A 142 -17.82 -9.54 -16.31
N ASP A 143 -18.62 -9.93 -15.32
CA ASP A 143 -19.47 -9.02 -14.56
C ASP A 143 -18.66 -8.06 -13.67
N PRO A 144 -19.18 -6.85 -13.38
CA PRO A 144 -18.54 -5.92 -12.45
C PRO A 144 -18.37 -6.53 -11.05
N ILE A 145 -17.13 -6.58 -10.56
CA ILE A 145 -16.84 -6.99 -9.18
C ILE A 145 -16.80 -5.78 -8.23
N SER A 146 -16.44 -4.61 -8.77
CA SER A 146 -16.37 -3.33 -8.05
C SER A 146 -17.67 -2.55 -8.22
N ALA A 147 -18.79 -3.18 -7.85
CA ALA A 147 -20.10 -2.55 -7.84
C ALA A 147 -20.41 -2.00 -6.43
N PRO A 148 -21.27 -0.97 -6.30
CA PRO A 148 -21.73 -0.50 -5.00
C PRO A 148 -22.37 -1.65 -4.21
N THR A 149 -21.88 -1.88 -3.00
CA THR A 149 -22.39 -2.87 -2.05
C THR A 149 -22.72 -2.19 -0.72
N GLN A 150 -23.54 -2.86 0.09
CA GLN A 150 -23.95 -2.41 1.42
C GLN A 150 -22.80 -2.45 2.43
#